data_AF-A0A359LTG6-F1
#
_entry.id   AF-A0A359LTG6-F1
#
_cell.length_a   1.000
_cell.length_b   1.000
_cell.length_c   1.000
_cell.angle_alpha   90.00
_cell.angle_beta   90.00
_cell.angle_gamma   90.00
#
_symmetry.space_group_name_H-M   'P 1'
#
loop_
_entity.id
_entity.type
_entity.pdbx_description
1 polymer ?
#
loop_
_entity_poly.entity_id
_entity_poly.type
_entity_poly.pdbx_seq_one_letter_code
_entity_poly.pdbx_strand_id
1 'polypeptide(L)'
;LALRKPGRMRWDYSSPQGKLFLSDGKHLYFYSPATNRAEKSKLKESEDLRAPLAFLLGKLDFDRDFRNYQTRMDHALTVISAEPKNNRLPYRAVEFTVSAA
;
A
#
# COMPACT_ATOMS: atom_id res chain seq x y z
N LEU A 1 -5.43 5.94 8.20
CA LEU A 1 -4.43 5.91 7.11
C LEU A 1 -4.68 7.10 6.20
N ALA A 2 -3.65 7.90 5.90
CA ALA A 2 -3.75 9.00 4.95
C ALA A 2 -2.80 8.74 3.77
N LEU A 3 -3.29 8.87 2.54
CA LEU A 3 -2.55 8.61 1.31
C LEU A 3 -2.58 9.84 0.40
N ARG A 4 -1.43 10.21 -0.14
CA ARG A 4 -1.31 11.24 -1.18
C ARG A 4 -0.37 10.74 -2.27
N LYS A 5 -0.95 10.15 -3.31
CA LYS A 5 -0.19 9.65 -4.45
C LYS A 5 0.55 10.80 -5.18
N PRO A 6 1.70 10.52 -5.84
CA PRO A 6 2.48 9.29 -5.72
C PRO A 6 3.36 9.30 -4.45
N GLY A 7 3.60 8.12 -3.88
CA GLY A 7 4.68 7.89 -2.92
C GLY A 7 4.54 8.50 -1.51
N ARG A 8 3.53 9.35 -1.22
CA ARG A 8 3.33 9.89 0.13
C ARG A 8 2.22 9.16 0.88
N MET A 9 2.51 8.86 2.14
CA MET A 9 1.61 8.14 3.01
C MET A 9 1.94 8.45 4.47
N ARG A 10 0.91 8.50 5.30
CA ARG A 10 1.01 8.50 6.75
C ARG A 10 0.11 7.39 7.33
N TRP A 11 0.72 6.48 8.09
CA TRP A 11 0.02 5.44 8.82
C TRP A 11 0.30 5.55 10.32
N ASP A 12 -0.69 6.06 11.04
CA ASP A 12 -0.75 6.06 12.50
C ASP A 12 -1.29 4.70 12.99
N TYR A 13 -0.51 3.99 13.80
CA TYR A 13 -0.96 2.75 14.43
C TYR A 13 -1.85 3.07 15.63
N SER A 14 -2.98 2.37 15.75
CA SER A 14 -3.83 2.42 16.94
C SER A 14 -3.17 1.71 18.13
N SER A 15 -2.37 0.67 17.87
CA SER A 15 -1.58 -0.03 18.88
C SER A 15 -0.22 -0.48 18.31
N PRO A 16 0.90 -0.19 19.00
CA PRO A 16 0.99 0.72 20.16
C PRO A 16 0.71 2.16 19.73
N GLN A 17 0.01 2.92 20.60
CA GLN A 17 -0.34 4.31 20.32
C GLN A 17 0.92 5.15 20.09
N GLY A 18 0.88 6.02 19.10
CA GLY A 18 2.01 6.90 18.75
C GLY A 18 3.04 6.26 17.81
N LYS A 19 2.96 4.96 17.53
CA LYS A 19 3.77 4.34 16.47
C LYS A 19 3.32 4.85 15.11
N LEU A 20 4.29 5.21 14.27
CA LEU A 20 4.04 5.90 13.01
C LEU A 20 4.92 5.32 11.89
N PHE A 21 4.30 5.07 10.74
CA PHE A 21 4.99 4.78 9.50
C PHE A 21 4.66 5.85 8.45
N LEU A 22 5.70 6.52 7.93
CA LEU A 22 5.57 7.67 7.03
C LEU A 22 6.42 7.45 5.78
N SER A 23 5.86 7.79 4.63
CA SER A 23 6.61 7.96 3.37
C SER A 23 6.46 9.39 2.90
N ASP A 24 7.58 10.06 2.61
CA ASP A 24 7.60 11.42 2.04
C ASP A 24 7.73 11.43 0.51
N GLY A 25 7.80 10.25 -0.12
CA GLY A 25 8.02 10.04 -1.54
C GLY A 25 9.50 9.79 -1.92
N LYS A 26 10.43 10.00 -0.98
CA LYS A 26 11.87 9.71 -1.15
C LYS A 26 12.38 8.71 -0.11
N HIS A 27 11.91 8.83 1.12
CA HIS A 27 12.32 8.04 2.27
C HIS A 27 11.11 7.46 3.01
N LEU A 28 11.38 6.35 3.69
CA LEU A 28 10.51 5.76 4.68
C LEU A 28 11.01 6.11 6.07
N TYR A 29 10.07 6.39 6.96
CA TYR A 29 10.31 6.66 8.36
C TYR A 29 9.46 5.73 9.20
N PHE A 30 10.11 5.01 10.12
CA PHE A 30 9.45 4.18 11.11
C PHE A 30 9.77 4.71 12.50
N TYR A 31 8.76 5.26 13.16
CA TYR A 31 8.90 5.80 14.51
C TYR A 31 8.36 4.80 15.54
N SER A 32 9.21 4.47 16.50
CA SER A 32 8.91 3.60 17.63
C SER A 32 8.79 4.43 18.91
N PRO A 33 7.58 4.56 19.50
CA PRO A 33 7.37 5.36 20.70
C PRO A 33 8.08 4.76 21.92
N ALA A 34 8.16 3.44 22.01
CA ALA A 34 8.79 2.73 23.13
C ALA A 34 10.28 3.07 23.31
N THR A 35 10.98 3.40 22.21
CA THR A 35 12.41 3.76 22.21
C THR A 35 12.66 5.21 21.84
N ASN A 36 11.60 5.99 21.59
CA ASN A 36 11.65 7.36 21.07
C ASN A 36 12.63 7.51 19.89
N ARG A 37 12.57 6.58 18.92
CA ARG A 37 13.51 6.52 17.80
C ARG A 37 12.77 6.47 16.47
N ALA A 38 13.30 7.21 15.49
CA ALA A 38 12.88 7.14 14.11
C ALA A 38 13.97 6.48 13.26
N GLU A 39 13.59 5.47 12.50
CA GLU A 39 14.46 4.80 11.53
C GLU A 39 14.15 5.31 10.14
N LYS A 40 15.19 5.64 9.38
CA LYS A 40 15.08 6.21 8.04
C LYS A 40 15.73 5.27 7.02
N SER A 41 14.99 4.95 5.96
CA SER A 41 15.51 4.20 4.82
C SER A 41 15.09 4.85 3.51
N LYS A 42 15.80 4.56 2.42
CA LYS A 42 15.42 5.04 1.08
C LYS A 42 14.24 4.20 0.56
N LEU A 43 13.25 4.88 -0.02
CA LEU A 43 12.06 4.24 -0.59
C LEU A 43 12.36 3.30 -1.77
N LYS A 44 13.51 3.47 -2.43
CA LYS A 44 13.96 2.62 -3.54
C LYS A 44 14.67 1.35 -3.09
N GLU A 45 15.30 1.36 -1.91
CA GLU A 45 16.12 0.25 -1.38
C GLU A 45 15.33 -0.63 -0.40
N SER A 46 14.13 -0.18 0.02
CA SER A 46 13.21 -1.01 0.80
C SER A 46 12.50 -2.00 -0.12
N GLU A 47 13.18 -3.11 -0.45
CA GLU A 47 12.52 -4.33 -0.98
C GLU A 47 11.46 -4.86 0.00
N ASP A 48 11.59 -4.46 1.28
CA ASP A 48 10.69 -4.73 2.39
C ASP A 48 9.41 -3.86 2.43
N LEU A 49 9.13 -3.10 1.37
CA LEU A 49 7.78 -2.57 1.17
C LEU A 49 6.85 -3.75 0.99
N ARG A 50 6.32 -4.25 2.11
CA ARG A 50 5.34 -5.34 2.17
C ARG A 50 4.36 -5.11 1.05
N ALA A 51 4.14 -6.14 0.27
CA ALA A 51 3.46 -6.11 -1.00
C ALA A 51 2.24 -5.13 -1.05
N PRO A 52 1.34 -5.03 -0.05
CA PRO A 52 0.24 -4.05 -0.10
C PRO A 52 0.66 -2.56 -0.13
N LEU A 53 1.83 -2.20 0.41
CA LEU A 53 2.31 -0.82 0.49
C LEU A 53 2.85 -0.30 -0.84
N ALA A 54 3.57 -1.14 -1.60
CA ALA A 54 4.04 -0.76 -2.94
C ALA A 54 2.86 -0.37 -3.84
N PHE A 55 1.74 -1.08 -3.69
CA PHE A 55 0.47 -0.77 -4.33
C PHE A 55 -0.05 0.62 -3.96
N LEU A 56 -0.24 0.88 -2.66
CA LEU A 56 -0.80 2.15 -2.17
C LEU A 56 0.06 3.37 -2.51
N LEU A 57 1.37 3.16 -2.66
CA LEU A 57 2.34 4.21 -3.01
C LEU A 57 2.42 4.50 -4.51
N GLY A 58 1.64 3.80 -5.34
CA GLY A 58 1.55 4.05 -6.78
C GLY A 58 2.71 3.48 -7.58
N LYS A 59 3.37 2.42 -7.09
CA LYS A 59 4.39 1.69 -7.86
C LYS A 59 3.81 0.61 -8.77
N LEU A 60 2.53 0.26 -8.61
CA LEU A 60 1.83 -0.66 -9.49
C LEU A 60 1.04 0.10 -10.55
N ASP A 61 1.25 -0.32 -11.79
CA ASP A 61 0.54 0.16 -12.97
C ASP A 61 -0.47 -0.92 -13.34
N PHE A 62 -1.75 -0.66 -13.13
CA PHE A 62 -2.79 -1.67 -13.32
C PHE A 62 -2.85 -2.19 -14.75
N ASP A 63 -2.94 -1.26 -15.70
CA ASP A 63 -3.08 -1.60 -17.11
C ASP A 63 -1.88 -2.38 -17.62
N ARG A 64 -0.69 -2.09 -17.09
CA ARG A 64 0.53 -2.84 -17.40
C ARG A 64 0.58 -4.20 -16.70
N ASP A 65 0.27 -4.24 -15.40
CA ASP A 65 0.67 -5.34 -14.52
C ASP A 65 -0.43 -6.38 -14.26
N PHE A 66 -1.72 -6.04 -14.42
CA PHE A 66 -2.86 -6.91 -14.09
C PHE A 66 -3.79 -7.20 -15.27
N ARG A 67 -4.55 -8.29 -15.16
CA ARG A 67 -5.56 -8.76 -16.12
C ARG A 67 -6.73 -9.43 -15.39
N ASN A 68 -7.69 -9.92 -16.15
CA ASN A 68 -8.85 -10.66 -15.64
C ASN A 68 -9.62 -9.87 -14.58
N TYR A 69 -9.88 -8.58 -14.87
CA TYR A 69 -10.64 -7.72 -13.98
C TYR A 69 -12.04 -8.27 -13.80
N GLN A 70 -12.42 -8.56 -12.56
CA GLN A 70 -13.76 -8.96 -12.19
C GLN A 70 -14.35 -7.95 -11.23
N THR A 71 -15.62 -7.65 -11.41
CA THR A 71 -16.37 -6.79 -10.51
C THR A 71 -17.50 -7.59 -9.90
N ARG A 72 -17.56 -7.64 -8.57
CA ARG A 72 -18.67 -8.23 -7.82
C ARG A 72 -19.26 -7.16 -6.89
N MET A 73 -20.59 -7.17 -6.76
CA MET A 73 -21.24 -6.36 -5.72
C MET A 73 -21.23 -7.16 -4.41
N ASP A 74 -20.78 -6.51 -3.34
CA ASP A 74 -20.83 -7.04 -1.99
C ASP A 74 -21.60 -6.04 -1.11
N HIS A 75 -22.89 -6.33 -0.90
CA HIS A 75 -23.86 -5.41 -0.33
C HIS A 75 -23.91 -4.05 -1.06
N ALA A 76 -23.46 -2.97 -0.41
CA ALA A 76 -23.41 -1.62 -0.98
C ALA A 76 -22.02 -1.24 -1.52
N LEU A 77 -21.08 -2.18 -1.52
CA LEU A 77 -19.70 -1.97 -1.92
C LEU A 77 -19.41 -2.69 -3.23
N THR A 78 -18.66 -2.02 -4.10
CA THR A 78 -18.17 -2.64 -5.33
C THR A 78 -16.79 -3.24 -5.04
N VAL A 79 -16.64 -4.53 -5.30
CA VAL A 79 -15.37 -5.24 -5.15
C VAL A 79 -14.79 -5.50 -6.53
N ILE A 80 -13.58 -5.00 -6.76
CA ILE A 80 -12.82 -5.17 -8.00
C ILE A 80 -11.64 -6.09 -7.71
N SER A 81 -11.55 -7.23 -8.40
CA SER A 81 -10.42 -8.14 -8.30
C SER A 81 -9.66 -8.24 -9.63
N ALA A 82 -8.37 -8.55 -9.55
CA ALA A 82 -7.52 -8.77 -10.73
C ALA A 82 -6.32 -9.68 -10.41
N GLU A 83 -5.77 -10.31 -11.45
CA GLU A 83 -4.63 -11.21 -11.35
C GLU A 83 -3.41 -10.63 -12.09
N PRO A 84 -2.17 -10.85 -11.60
CA PRO A 84 -0.99 -10.42 -12.32
C PRO A 84 -0.91 -11.03 -13.73
N LYS A 85 -0.43 -10.25 -14.70
CA LYS A 85 -0.15 -10.76 -16.05
C LYS A 85 1.01 -11.76 -16.08
N ASN A 86 1.92 -11.67 -15.12
CA ASN A 86 3.12 -12.51 -15.03
C ASN A 86 3.55 -12.72 -13.57
N ASN A 87 4.49 -13.65 -13.36
CA ASN A 87 5.00 -14.01 -12.03
C ASN A 87 6.09 -13.07 -11.48
N ARG A 88 6.23 -11.85 -12.03
CA ARG A 88 7.21 -10.87 -11.51
C ARG A 88 6.72 -10.17 -10.25
N LEU A 89 5.41 -10.17 -10.03
CA LEU A 89 4.82 -9.63 -8.82
C LEU A 89 4.70 -10.70 -7.74
N PRO A 90 4.90 -10.36 -6.46
CA PRO A 90 4.78 -11.30 -5.34
C PRO A 90 3.33 -11.64 -4.96
N TYR A 91 2.33 -11.22 -5.74
CA TYR A 91 0.90 -11.47 -5.46
C TYR A 91 0.36 -12.57 -6.38
N ARG A 92 -0.70 -13.24 -5.93
CA ARG A 92 -1.51 -14.11 -6.79
C ARG A 92 -2.74 -13.38 -7.36
N ALA A 93 -3.30 -12.48 -6.56
CA ALA A 93 -4.42 -11.62 -6.93
C ALA A 93 -4.40 -10.35 -6.07
N VAL A 94 -5.15 -9.34 -6.50
CA VAL A 94 -5.47 -8.14 -5.74
C VAL A 94 -6.98 -7.97 -5.69
N GLU A 95 -7.51 -7.46 -4.57
CA GLU A 95 -8.93 -7.16 -4.39
C GLU A 95 -9.07 -5.76 -3.78
N PHE A 96 -9.96 -4.95 -4.35
CA PHE A 96 -10.26 -3.59 -3.94
C PHE A 96 -11.73 -3.43 -3.67
N THR A 97 -12.08 -3.11 -2.43
CA THR A 97 -13.43 -2.71 -2.06
C THR A 97 -13.53 -1.19 -2.16
N VAL A 98 -14.42 -0.71 -3.04
CA VAL A 98 -14.70 0.71 -3.26
C VAL A 98 -16.15 1.01 -2.92
N SER A 99 -16.37 2.09 -2.17
CA SER A 99 -17.69 2.70 -1.96
C SER A 99 -17.92 3.77 -3.02
N ALA A 100 -19.19 4.07 -3.31
CA ALA A 100 -19.51 5.32 -4.01
C ALA A 100 -18.96 6.51 -3.21
N ALA A 101 -18.45 7.52 -3.93
CA ALA A 101 -17.89 8.75 -3.35
C ALA A 101 -19.00 9.67 -2.81
#